data_AF-A0A3A8X200-F1
#
_entry.id   AF-A0A3A8X200-F1
#
_cell.length_a   1.000
_cell.length_b   1.000
_cell.length_c   1.000
_cell.angle_alpha   90.00
_cell.angle_beta   90.00
_cell.angle_gamma   90.00
#
_symmetry.space_group_name_H-M   'P 1'
#
loop_
_entity.id
_entity.type
_entity.pdbx_description
1 polymer ?
#
loop_
_entity_poly.entity_id
_entity_poly.type
_entity_poly.pdbx_seq_one_letter_code
_entity_poly.pdbx_strand_id
1 'polypeptide(L)'
;MEEKRIVLYGASITGRMALKYYGKNKVRCFCDGDKNKVGTSIDGIEVIGKEQLVKIKDEITLVITSNKYKKIVEELNGLGIFEYELYGLKHFAYSPEEYINLKRYISSVLDETKQDGVCVQKTACPVNKIERKKIVFALNYAGGWMQIESLYKAATKSEHCYCVITNMGKNLEIVAKLKNQGVELYDACQYKIEEDRPDVIIYCDDWQNYANTSVEPKNARNYAGKTVLIPSDMVEYAYPQTSIPEIAKRYLRQNADMCFVNPDFYEKFKPYQSNLIEEGNSKFDYIWEKLTGDVCIPDEWKKKIKGRKVIMWATAHGLDNKKIAPIYTFDIWAKDIIEYFELHKEYVLLFRPSPRIFQDLIISGVCTYNECRRFEEMFEAEDNFILDRTSDYGVAYRISDALLCPPNGMLLSYLPTRKPIIYTATYRMGYSFTDKELIENYYVIKDREDLSVVIDEIFNHNDPLYEKRMCTFEKYIPRFDGKIGERIMKRILEVI
;
A
#
# COMPACT_ATOMS: atom_id res chain seq x y z
N MET A 1 20.22 -36.01 4.34
CA MET A 1 19.06 -36.07 3.42
C MET A 1 19.42 -35.29 2.18
N GLU A 2 19.27 -35.86 0.99
CA GLU A 2 19.48 -35.14 -0.27
C GLU A 2 18.43 -34.02 -0.43
N GLU A 3 18.85 -32.83 -0.84
CA GLU A 3 17.97 -31.69 -1.07
C GLU A 3 17.07 -31.99 -2.29
N LYS A 4 15.75 -32.02 -2.10
CA LYS A 4 14.79 -32.27 -3.21
C LYS A 4 14.97 -31.19 -4.29
N ARG A 5 15.00 -31.62 -5.57
CA ARG A 5 15.10 -30.68 -6.70
C ARG A 5 13.76 -30.00 -6.97
N ILE A 6 13.81 -28.80 -7.53
CA ILE A 6 12.65 -27.92 -7.69
C ILE A 6 12.00 -28.10 -9.05
N VAL A 7 10.66 -28.13 -9.10
CA VAL A 7 9.88 -28.03 -10.34
C VAL A 7 9.11 -26.72 -10.34
N LEU A 8 9.23 -25.96 -11.44
CA LEU A 8 8.58 -24.66 -11.58
C LEU A 8 7.29 -24.77 -12.42
N TYR A 9 6.13 -24.68 -11.78
CA TYR A 9 4.83 -24.78 -12.45
C TYR A 9 4.40 -23.41 -13.04
N GLY A 10 4.71 -23.22 -14.31
CA GLY A 10 4.39 -22.04 -15.10
C GLY A 10 5.55 -21.62 -16.00
N ALA A 11 5.57 -22.14 -17.23
CA ALA A 11 6.62 -21.89 -18.23
C ALA A 11 6.39 -20.53 -18.94
N SER A 12 6.48 -19.45 -18.17
CA SER A 12 6.29 -18.06 -18.63
C SER A 12 7.47 -17.18 -18.21
N ILE A 13 7.35 -15.86 -18.39
CA ILE A 13 8.32 -14.89 -17.87
C ILE A 13 8.53 -15.07 -16.36
N THR A 14 7.45 -15.29 -15.60
CA THR A 14 7.52 -15.53 -14.15
C THR A 14 8.26 -16.83 -13.81
N GLY A 15 8.11 -17.87 -14.63
CA GLY A 15 8.90 -19.11 -14.52
C GLY A 15 10.39 -18.87 -14.76
N ARG A 16 10.75 -18.12 -15.81
CA ARG A 16 12.15 -17.74 -16.05
C ARG A 16 12.74 -16.94 -14.89
N MET A 17 11.95 -16.06 -14.28
CA MET A 17 12.37 -15.34 -13.08
C MET A 17 12.63 -16.28 -11.91
N ALA A 18 11.74 -17.24 -11.66
CA ALA A 18 11.93 -18.24 -10.60
C ALA A 18 13.15 -19.13 -10.85
N LEU A 19 13.41 -19.48 -12.10
CA LEU A 19 14.62 -20.21 -12.47
C LEU A 19 15.89 -19.44 -12.09
N LYS A 20 15.92 -18.13 -12.33
CA LYS A 20 17.03 -17.27 -11.89
C LYS A 20 17.13 -17.22 -10.36
N TYR A 21 16.00 -17.18 -9.64
CA TYR A 21 15.95 -17.15 -8.17
C TYR A 21 16.52 -18.42 -7.52
N TYR A 22 16.07 -19.60 -7.96
CA TYR A 22 16.48 -20.87 -7.36
C TYR A 22 17.83 -21.37 -7.90
N GLY A 23 18.24 -20.86 -9.06
CA GLY A 23 19.44 -21.30 -9.76
C GLY A 23 19.20 -22.56 -10.59
N LYS A 24 19.79 -22.59 -11.79
CA LYS A 24 19.63 -23.68 -12.76
C LYS A 24 19.99 -25.06 -12.23
N ASN A 25 20.94 -25.15 -11.30
CA ASN A 25 21.39 -26.42 -10.73
C ASN A 25 20.36 -27.04 -9.75
N LYS A 26 19.49 -26.23 -9.15
CA LYS A 26 18.46 -26.69 -8.22
C LYS A 26 17.13 -27.02 -8.92
N VAL A 27 16.89 -26.45 -10.10
CA VAL A 27 15.65 -26.64 -10.86
C VAL A 27 15.77 -27.88 -11.76
N ARG A 28 14.92 -28.88 -11.53
CA ARG A 28 14.84 -30.10 -12.34
C ARG A 28 14.19 -29.83 -13.69
N CYS A 29 13.02 -29.21 -13.69
CA CYS A 29 12.24 -28.91 -14.90
C CYS A 29 11.20 -27.82 -14.65
N PHE A 30 10.60 -27.32 -15.73
CA PHE A 30 9.34 -26.57 -15.68
C PHE A 30 8.16 -27.51 -15.86
N CYS A 31 6.99 -27.13 -15.35
CA CYS A 31 5.71 -27.75 -15.71
C CYS A 31 4.75 -26.69 -16.25
N ASP A 32 4.00 -26.99 -17.32
CA ASP A 32 2.95 -26.11 -17.83
C ASP A 32 1.72 -26.91 -18.28
N GLY A 33 0.54 -26.31 -18.12
CA GLY A 33 -0.72 -26.90 -18.58
C GLY A 33 -1.01 -26.65 -20.07
N ASP A 34 -0.26 -25.75 -20.71
CA ASP A 34 -0.33 -25.51 -22.15
C ASP A 34 0.42 -26.60 -22.92
N LYS A 35 -0.34 -27.44 -23.64
CA LYS A 35 0.20 -28.55 -24.44
C LYS A 35 1.20 -28.10 -25.49
N ASN A 36 1.14 -26.85 -25.96
CA ASN A 36 2.09 -26.33 -26.95
C ASN A 36 3.49 -26.09 -26.37
N LYS A 37 3.61 -25.98 -25.04
CA LYS A 37 4.89 -25.79 -24.35
C LYS A 37 5.48 -27.09 -23.84
N VAL A 38 4.67 -28.12 -23.63
CA VAL A 38 5.15 -29.43 -23.17
C VAL A 38 6.09 -30.03 -24.22
N GLY A 39 7.24 -30.53 -23.78
CA GLY A 39 8.31 -31.03 -24.66
C GLY A 39 9.22 -29.95 -25.24
N THR A 40 8.97 -28.66 -24.95
CA THR A 40 9.90 -27.57 -25.27
C THR A 40 10.92 -27.37 -24.14
N SER A 41 11.83 -26.41 -24.30
CA SER A 41 12.74 -26.01 -23.23
C SER A 41 12.76 -24.49 -23.02
N ILE A 42 12.99 -24.09 -21.78
CA ILE A 42 13.21 -22.70 -21.37
C ILE A 42 14.60 -22.61 -20.77
N ASP A 43 15.46 -21.79 -21.37
CA ASP A 43 16.85 -21.57 -20.93
C ASP A 43 17.63 -22.90 -20.77
N GLY A 44 17.31 -23.88 -21.62
CA GLY A 44 17.89 -25.23 -21.65
C GLY A 44 17.36 -26.18 -20.58
N ILE A 45 16.21 -25.89 -19.96
CA ILE A 45 15.52 -26.76 -19.01
C ILE A 45 14.18 -27.20 -19.62
N GLU A 46 13.91 -28.50 -19.58
CA GLU A 46 12.71 -29.10 -20.16
C GLU A 46 11.41 -28.59 -19.50
N VAL A 47 10.36 -28.46 -20.31
CA VAL A 47 9.00 -28.21 -19.86
C VAL A 47 8.18 -29.49 -19.96
N ILE A 48 7.76 -30.02 -18.82
CA ILE A 48 6.98 -31.26 -18.70
C ILE A 48 5.48 -30.99 -18.55
N GLY A 49 4.67 -31.97 -18.92
CA GLY A 49 3.22 -31.96 -18.71
C GLY A 49 2.81 -32.41 -17.30
N LYS A 50 1.52 -32.30 -17.00
CA LYS A 50 0.94 -32.67 -15.69
C LYS A 50 1.11 -34.16 -15.39
N GLU A 51 0.99 -35.01 -16.42
CA GLU A 51 1.11 -36.46 -16.31
C GLU A 51 2.51 -36.87 -15.88
N GLN A 52 3.53 -36.14 -16.31
CA GLN A 52 4.92 -36.34 -15.88
C GLN A 52 5.16 -35.79 -14.49
N LEU A 53 4.55 -34.65 -14.14
CA LEU A 53 4.66 -34.07 -12.80
C LEU A 53 4.15 -35.04 -11.72
N VAL A 54 3.02 -35.71 -11.95
CA VAL A 54 2.47 -36.70 -11.01
C VAL A 54 3.43 -37.84 -10.73
N LYS A 55 4.25 -38.26 -11.71
CA LYS A 55 5.21 -39.35 -11.56
C LYS A 55 6.41 -39.01 -10.67
N ILE A 56 6.73 -37.73 -10.56
CA ILE A 56 7.91 -37.24 -9.82
C ILE A 56 7.55 -36.46 -8.55
N LYS A 57 6.25 -36.36 -8.22
CA LYS A 57 5.74 -35.45 -7.19
C LYS A 57 6.34 -35.67 -5.80
N ASP A 58 6.69 -36.90 -5.46
CA ASP A 58 7.21 -37.24 -4.13
C ASP A 58 8.73 -36.93 -3.99
N GLU A 59 9.43 -36.76 -5.12
CA GLU A 59 10.87 -36.51 -5.20
C GLU A 59 11.26 -35.02 -5.31
N ILE A 60 10.26 -34.14 -5.44
CA ILE A 60 10.48 -32.74 -5.83
C ILE A 60 9.85 -31.76 -4.85
N THR A 61 10.34 -30.52 -4.89
CA THR A 61 9.64 -29.36 -4.33
C THR A 61 8.94 -28.63 -5.46
N LEU A 62 7.61 -28.56 -5.40
CA LEU A 62 6.82 -27.89 -6.44
C LEU A 62 6.66 -26.41 -6.13
N VAL A 63 7.00 -25.53 -7.07
CA VAL A 63 6.83 -24.08 -6.92
C VAL A 63 5.97 -23.56 -8.06
N ILE A 64 4.83 -22.95 -7.74
CA ILE A 64 3.92 -22.37 -8.73
C ILE A 64 4.39 -20.96 -9.11
N THR A 65 4.66 -20.77 -10.40
CA THR A 65 5.24 -19.54 -10.98
C THR A 65 4.27 -18.90 -11.99
N SER A 66 3.00 -18.77 -11.59
CA SER A 66 1.93 -18.27 -12.46
C SER A 66 0.92 -17.42 -11.70
N ASN A 67 0.45 -16.33 -12.33
CA ASN A 67 -0.61 -15.48 -11.79
C ASN A 67 -2.00 -16.15 -11.81
N LYS A 68 -2.16 -17.25 -12.55
CA LYS A 68 -3.36 -18.10 -12.55
C LYS A 68 -3.30 -19.21 -11.49
N TYR A 69 -2.57 -18.99 -10.40
CA TYR A 69 -2.29 -20.01 -9.40
C TYR A 69 -3.55 -20.67 -8.81
N LYS A 70 -4.67 -19.94 -8.65
CA LYS A 70 -5.92 -20.54 -8.12
C LYS A 70 -6.39 -21.72 -8.95
N LYS A 71 -6.45 -21.54 -10.27
CA LYS A 71 -6.81 -22.62 -11.21
C LYS A 71 -5.79 -23.76 -11.17
N ILE A 72 -4.50 -23.43 -11.07
CA ILE A 72 -3.44 -24.42 -10.98
C ILE A 72 -3.56 -25.23 -9.68
N VAL A 73 -3.89 -24.61 -8.56
CA VAL A 73 -4.11 -25.27 -7.27
C VAL A 73 -5.30 -26.22 -7.33
N GLU A 74 -6.43 -25.80 -7.91
CA GLU A 74 -7.59 -26.68 -8.13
C GLU A 74 -7.20 -27.91 -8.95
N GLU A 75 -6.43 -27.70 -10.02
CA GLU A 75 -5.91 -28.77 -10.87
C GLU A 75 -4.94 -29.70 -10.11
N LEU A 76 -4.02 -29.17 -9.32
CA LEU A 76 -3.06 -29.95 -8.53
C LEU A 76 -3.75 -30.77 -7.43
N ASN A 77 -4.75 -30.19 -6.77
CA ASN A 77 -5.57 -30.90 -5.77
C ASN A 77 -6.29 -32.09 -6.41
N GLY A 78 -6.84 -31.92 -7.62
CA GLY A 78 -7.44 -33.01 -8.40
C GLY A 78 -6.46 -34.12 -8.79
N LEU A 79 -5.15 -33.83 -8.81
CA LEU A 79 -4.07 -34.78 -9.08
C LEU A 79 -3.44 -35.36 -7.80
N GLY A 80 -3.99 -35.03 -6.62
CA GLY A 80 -3.46 -35.47 -5.33
C GLY A 80 -2.09 -34.88 -5.01
N ILE A 81 -1.84 -33.63 -5.43
CA ILE A 81 -0.64 -32.85 -5.10
C ILE A 81 -1.09 -31.67 -4.22
N PHE A 82 -0.76 -31.76 -2.93
CA PHE A 82 -1.20 -30.77 -1.93
C PHE A 82 -0.05 -29.92 -1.37
N GLU A 83 1.19 -30.34 -1.62
CA GLU A 83 2.40 -29.64 -1.17
C GLU A 83 3.03 -28.87 -2.33
N TYR A 84 3.03 -27.54 -2.21
CA TYR A 84 3.64 -26.63 -3.17
C TYR A 84 3.90 -25.26 -2.55
N GLU A 85 4.85 -24.53 -3.14
CA GLU A 85 5.15 -23.13 -2.85
C GLU A 85 4.59 -22.21 -3.93
N LEU A 86 4.47 -20.91 -3.64
CA LEU A 86 3.97 -19.90 -4.57
C LEU A 86 5.04 -18.83 -4.80
N TYR A 87 5.56 -18.77 -6.01
CA TYR A 87 6.53 -17.77 -6.43
C TYR A 87 5.84 -16.46 -6.84
N GLY A 88 6.30 -15.33 -6.32
CA GLY A 88 5.89 -13.99 -6.76
C GLY A 88 4.68 -13.36 -6.06
N LEU A 89 4.06 -14.02 -5.08
CA LEU A 89 3.04 -13.38 -4.21
C LEU A 89 3.61 -12.90 -2.86
N LYS A 90 4.84 -13.29 -2.51
CA LYS A 90 5.29 -13.33 -1.09
C LYS A 90 6.75 -12.99 -0.80
N HIS A 91 7.62 -12.77 -1.79
CA HIS A 91 9.05 -12.62 -1.50
C HIS A 91 9.48 -11.22 -1.03
N PHE A 92 8.56 -10.28 -0.73
CA PHE A 92 8.96 -8.93 -0.34
C PHE A 92 8.37 -8.41 0.98
N ALA A 93 7.61 -9.23 1.73
CA ALA A 93 7.02 -8.78 3.01
C ALA A 93 7.10 -9.79 4.16
N TYR A 94 7.21 -11.11 3.91
CA TYR A 94 7.21 -12.13 4.95
C TYR A 94 8.09 -13.32 4.54
N SER A 95 8.74 -13.97 5.51
CA SER A 95 9.39 -15.27 5.30
C SER A 95 8.35 -16.35 4.93
N PRO A 96 8.74 -17.46 4.26
CA PRO A 96 7.83 -18.57 3.98
C PRO A 96 7.12 -19.10 5.23
N GLU A 97 7.80 -19.12 6.37
CA GLU A 97 7.25 -19.53 7.66
C GLU A 97 6.23 -18.52 8.20
N GLU A 98 6.53 -17.21 8.14
CA GLU A 98 5.61 -16.14 8.55
C GLU A 98 4.34 -16.16 7.70
N TYR A 99 4.45 -16.39 6.39
CA TYR A 99 3.27 -16.50 5.54
C TYR A 99 2.46 -17.76 5.83
N ILE A 100 3.11 -18.91 6.04
CA ILE A 100 2.41 -20.15 6.41
C ILE A 100 1.71 -19.98 7.75
N ASN A 101 2.34 -19.33 8.72
CA ASN A 101 1.77 -19.02 10.02
C ASN A 101 0.60 -18.03 9.90
N LEU A 102 0.74 -16.97 9.09
CA LEU A 102 -0.34 -16.04 8.79
C LEU A 102 -1.51 -16.75 8.10
N LYS A 103 -1.23 -17.64 7.14
CA LYS A 103 -2.27 -18.42 6.44
C LYS A 103 -2.94 -19.42 7.40
N ARG A 104 -2.19 -20.09 8.28
CA ARG A 104 -2.74 -20.99 9.31
C ARG A 104 -3.57 -20.22 10.31
N TYR A 105 -3.10 -19.06 10.78
CA TYR A 105 -3.84 -18.15 11.64
C TYR A 105 -5.13 -17.67 10.98
N ILE A 106 -5.05 -17.25 9.72
CA ILE A 106 -6.24 -16.84 8.96
C ILE A 106 -7.17 -18.03 8.77
N SER A 107 -6.66 -19.22 8.45
CA SER A 107 -7.46 -20.45 8.35
C SER A 107 -8.11 -20.80 9.68
N SER A 108 -7.43 -20.68 10.83
CA SER A 108 -8.05 -20.91 12.14
C SER A 108 -9.11 -19.86 12.47
N VAL A 109 -8.84 -18.59 12.16
CA VAL A 109 -9.79 -17.46 12.33
C VAL A 109 -10.97 -17.52 11.33
N LEU A 110 -10.82 -18.23 10.21
CA LEU A 110 -11.90 -18.51 9.25
C LEU A 110 -12.61 -19.83 9.55
N ASP A 111 -11.94 -20.83 10.13
CA ASP A 111 -12.53 -22.11 10.50
C ASP A 111 -13.26 -22.06 11.85
N GLU A 112 -12.94 -21.09 12.74
CA GLU A 112 -13.81 -20.73 13.88
C GLU A 112 -15.23 -20.34 13.43
N THR A 113 -15.38 -19.74 12.24
CA THR A 113 -16.71 -19.46 11.64
C THR A 113 -17.41 -20.70 11.08
N LYS A 114 -16.77 -21.87 11.10
CA LYS A 114 -17.36 -23.17 10.72
C LYS A 114 -17.59 -24.11 11.90
N GLN A 115 -16.90 -23.93 13.03
CA GLN A 115 -17.07 -24.79 14.20
C GLN A 115 -18.36 -24.50 14.98
N ASP A 116 -18.88 -23.27 14.88
CA ASP A 116 -20.30 -23.03 15.13
C ASP A 116 -21.06 -23.45 13.86
N GLY A 117 -21.65 -24.64 13.88
CA GLY A 117 -22.34 -25.30 12.76
C GLY A 117 -23.57 -24.58 12.18
N VAL A 118 -23.56 -23.25 12.15
CA VAL A 118 -24.38 -22.44 11.27
C VAL A 118 -23.50 -22.11 10.08
N CYS A 119 -23.82 -22.69 8.92
CA CYS A 119 -23.45 -22.10 7.65
C CYS A 119 -23.84 -20.63 7.74
N VAL A 120 -22.87 -19.72 7.92
CA VAL A 120 -23.16 -18.29 7.90
C VAL A 120 -23.40 -17.89 6.44
N GLN A 121 -24.47 -18.42 5.86
CA GLN A 121 -25.54 -17.52 5.46
C GLN A 121 -25.84 -16.62 6.67
N LYS A 122 -25.05 -15.56 6.87
CA LYS A 122 -25.61 -14.33 7.43
C LYS A 122 -26.52 -13.84 6.32
N THR A 123 -27.68 -14.49 6.22
CA THR A 123 -28.92 -13.88 5.76
C THR A 123 -28.94 -12.50 6.39
N ALA A 124 -29.24 -11.50 5.57
CA ALA A 124 -29.50 -10.10 5.88
C ALA A 124 -29.21 -9.70 7.34
N CYS A 125 -28.33 -8.69 7.50
CA CYS A 125 -28.20 -7.91 8.74
C CYS A 125 -29.51 -7.97 9.52
N PRO A 126 -29.58 -8.58 10.72
CA PRO A 126 -30.86 -8.83 11.37
C PRO A 126 -31.60 -7.51 11.39
N VAL A 127 -32.71 -7.46 10.64
CA VAL A 127 -33.63 -6.33 10.59
C VAL A 127 -34.36 -6.34 11.92
N ASN A 128 -33.61 -6.17 13.01
CA ASN A 128 -34.16 -5.83 14.28
C ASN A 128 -34.66 -4.40 14.12
N LYS A 129 -35.98 -4.27 14.21
CA LYS A 129 -36.74 -3.02 14.33
C LYS A 129 -36.26 -2.20 15.52
N ILE A 130 -35.07 -1.63 15.40
CA ILE A 130 -34.60 -0.48 16.15
C ILE A 130 -34.10 0.47 15.07
N GLU A 131 -34.51 1.74 15.12
CA GLU A 131 -34.25 2.84 14.17
C GLU A 131 -32.76 3.23 14.07
N ARG A 132 -31.84 2.26 14.09
CA ARG A 132 -30.40 2.50 14.05
C ARG A 132 -29.96 2.66 12.60
N LYS A 133 -29.42 3.84 12.28
CA LYS A 133 -28.77 4.10 11.00
C LYS A 133 -27.68 3.07 10.73
N LYS A 134 -27.55 2.64 9.48
CA LYS A 134 -26.53 1.72 9.02
C LYS A 134 -25.47 2.43 8.18
N ILE A 135 -24.23 2.35 8.65
CA ILE A 135 -23.06 2.99 8.02
C ILE A 135 -22.08 1.92 7.55
N VAL A 136 -21.77 1.95 6.26
CA VAL A 136 -20.90 0.99 5.61
C VAL A 136 -19.61 1.67 5.19
N PHE A 137 -18.47 1.11 5.58
CA PHE A 137 -17.15 1.57 5.16
C PHE A 137 -16.60 0.65 4.08
N ALA A 138 -16.41 1.16 2.87
CA ALA A 138 -15.84 0.41 1.77
C ALA A 138 -14.30 0.58 1.77
N LEU A 139 -13.55 -0.52 1.92
CA LEU A 139 -12.10 -0.53 2.09
C LEU A 139 -11.43 -1.56 1.19
N ASN A 140 -10.61 -1.11 0.22
CA ASN A 140 -9.98 -2.02 -0.75
C ASN A 140 -8.46 -2.10 -0.69
N TYR A 141 -7.79 -1.40 0.22
CA TYR A 141 -6.34 -1.48 0.43
C TYR A 141 -5.96 -1.11 1.87
N ALA A 142 -4.83 -1.62 2.36
CA ALA A 142 -4.42 -1.45 3.77
C ALA A 142 -4.24 0.02 4.19
N GLY A 143 -3.69 0.86 3.31
CA GLY A 143 -3.51 2.30 3.57
C GLY A 143 -4.83 3.07 3.72
N GLY A 144 -5.93 2.55 3.17
CA GLY A 144 -7.25 3.16 3.30
C GLY A 144 -7.74 3.15 4.74
N TRP A 145 -7.35 2.15 5.54
CA TRP A 145 -7.75 2.11 6.94
C TRP A 145 -7.20 3.29 7.73
N MET A 146 -5.96 3.69 7.49
CA MET A 146 -5.35 4.86 8.13
C MET A 146 -6.10 6.17 7.83
N GLN A 147 -6.87 6.19 6.74
CA GLN A 147 -7.69 7.33 6.38
C GLN A 147 -9.06 7.29 7.06
N ILE A 148 -9.69 6.12 7.19
CA ILE A 148 -11.07 6.02 7.71
C ILE A 148 -11.16 5.56 9.17
N GLU A 149 -10.05 5.16 9.81
CA GLU A 149 -10.05 4.63 11.16
C GLU A 149 -10.62 5.63 12.19
N SER A 150 -10.24 6.92 12.10
CA SER A 150 -10.77 7.93 13.04
C SER A 150 -12.27 8.18 12.84
N LEU A 151 -12.77 8.09 11.61
CA LEU A 151 -14.20 8.15 11.32
C LEU A 151 -14.92 6.92 11.84
N TYR A 152 -14.35 5.75 11.64
CA TYR A 152 -14.90 4.50 12.15
C TYR A 152 -15.02 4.56 13.67
N LYS A 153 -13.93 4.94 14.36
CA LYS A 153 -13.94 5.20 15.82
C LYS A 153 -15.03 6.19 16.20
N ALA A 154 -15.20 7.29 15.46
CA ALA A 154 -16.26 8.26 15.71
C ALA A 154 -17.68 7.67 15.52
N ALA A 155 -17.90 6.86 14.47
CA ALA A 155 -19.17 6.18 14.24
C ALA A 155 -19.51 5.19 15.35
N THR A 156 -18.53 4.45 15.87
CA THR A 156 -18.74 3.45 16.94
C THR A 156 -19.15 4.05 18.29
N LYS A 157 -18.99 5.36 18.49
CA LYS A 157 -19.47 6.08 19.68
C LYS A 157 -20.99 6.32 19.64
N SER A 158 -21.63 6.14 18.49
CA SER A 158 -23.07 6.31 18.30
C SER A 158 -23.83 4.99 18.45
N GLU A 159 -25.16 5.05 18.60
CA GLU A 159 -26.00 3.85 18.64
C GLU A 159 -26.19 3.17 17.27
N HIS A 160 -25.49 3.62 16.23
CA HIS A 160 -25.62 3.15 14.85
C HIS A 160 -24.93 1.80 14.61
N CYS A 161 -25.40 1.09 13.58
CA CYS A 161 -24.77 -0.13 13.11
C CYS A 161 -23.68 0.21 12.10
N TYR A 162 -22.50 -0.38 12.25
CA TYR A 162 -21.36 -0.13 11.37
C TYR A 162 -20.73 -1.44 10.91
N CYS A 163 -20.32 -1.48 9.64
CA CYS A 163 -19.47 -2.57 9.18
C CYS A 163 -18.45 -2.08 8.15
N VAL A 164 -17.37 -2.85 8.03
CA VAL A 164 -16.34 -2.62 7.02
C VAL A 164 -16.46 -3.70 5.96
N ILE A 165 -16.53 -3.28 4.71
CA ILE A 165 -16.53 -4.16 3.55
C ILE A 165 -15.16 -4.12 2.91
N THR A 166 -14.55 -5.29 2.73
CA THR A 166 -13.24 -5.40 2.06
C THR A 166 -13.18 -6.66 1.23
N ASN A 167 -12.41 -6.64 0.14
CA ASN A 167 -12.12 -7.86 -0.60
C ASN A 167 -11.21 -8.79 0.22
N MET A 168 -11.81 -9.68 1.00
CA MET A 168 -11.07 -10.48 1.97
C MET A 168 -10.01 -11.38 1.31
N GLY A 169 -10.28 -11.87 0.10
CA GLY A 169 -9.35 -12.70 -0.66
C GLY A 169 -8.13 -11.97 -1.23
N LYS A 170 -8.12 -10.63 -1.24
CA LYS A 170 -7.00 -9.79 -1.72
C LYS A 170 -6.29 -9.02 -0.61
N ASN A 171 -6.98 -8.80 0.51
CA ASN A 171 -6.56 -7.88 1.57
C ASN A 171 -6.32 -8.59 2.91
N LEU A 172 -5.68 -9.76 2.88
CA LEU A 172 -5.54 -10.66 4.04
C LEU A 172 -4.92 -10.01 5.28
N GLU A 173 -3.87 -9.18 5.11
CA GLU A 173 -3.19 -8.52 6.24
C GLU A 173 -4.10 -7.54 6.96
N ILE A 174 -4.79 -6.68 6.21
CA ILE A 174 -5.72 -5.72 6.81
C ILE A 174 -6.94 -6.43 7.39
N VAL A 175 -7.43 -7.52 6.78
CA VAL A 175 -8.48 -8.35 7.38
C VAL A 175 -8.05 -8.89 8.74
N ALA A 176 -6.86 -9.47 8.84
CA ALA A 176 -6.33 -9.96 10.11
C ALA A 176 -6.22 -8.84 11.16
N LYS A 177 -5.67 -7.69 10.77
CA LYS A 177 -5.58 -6.50 11.64
C LYS A 177 -6.95 -6.06 12.16
N LEU A 178 -7.93 -5.91 11.27
CA LEU A 178 -9.27 -5.42 11.62
C LEU A 178 -10.02 -6.42 12.50
N LYS A 179 -9.92 -7.73 12.22
CA LYS A 179 -10.49 -8.76 13.10
C LYS A 179 -9.90 -8.69 14.51
N ASN A 180 -8.57 -8.53 14.63
CA ASN A 180 -7.91 -8.39 15.93
C ASN A 180 -8.35 -7.12 16.68
N GLN A 181 -8.82 -6.10 15.96
CA GLN A 181 -9.40 -4.87 16.53
C GLN A 181 -10.90 -5.01 16.84
N GLY A 182 -11.51 -6.18 16.63
CA GLY A 182 -12.94 -6.41 16.86
C GLY A 182 -13.85 -5.74 15.82
N VAL A 183 -13.31 -5.34 14.66
CA VAL A 183 -14.07 -4.71 13.59
C VAL A 183 -14.95 -5.74 12.90
N GLU A 184 -16.25 -5.47 12.78
CA GLU A 184 -17.17 -6.30 11.99
C GLU A 184 -16.87 -6.14 10.49
N LEU A 185 -16.54 -7.26 9.83
CA LEU A 185 -16.09 -7.31 8.44
C LEU A 185 -16.98 -8.17 7.56
N TYR A 186 -17.19 -7.72 6.32
CA TYR A 186 -17.89 -8.46 5.27
C TYR A 186 -17.04 -8.55 4.00
N ASP A 187 -17.10 -9.68 3.30
CA ASP A 187 -16.43 -9.83 2.01
C ASP A 187 -17.20 -9.05 0.93
N ALA A 188 -16.52 -8.11 0.28
CA ALA A 188 -17.06 -7.31 -0.83
C ALA A 188 -17.65 -8.17 -1.96
N CYS A 189 -17.12 -9.37 -2.19
CA CYS A 189 -17.62 -10.29 -3.23
C CYS A 189 -18.97 -10.93 -2.87
N GLN A 190 -19.27 -11.05 -1.57
CA GLN A 190 -20.47 -11.71 -1.06
C GLN A 190 -21.54 -10.71 -0.63
N TYR A 191 -21.13 -9.52 -0.23
CA TYR A 191 -22.02 -8.45 0.19
C TYR A 191 -22.98 -8.05 -0.94
N LYS A 192 -24.26 -7.81 -0.59
CA LYS A 192 -25.33 -7.38 -1.50
C LYS A 192 -25.94 -6.08 -1.00
N ILE A 193 -25.52 -4.96 -1.58
CA ILE A 193 -26.02 -3.63 -1.18
C ILE A 193 -27.52 -3.47 -1.43
N GLU A 194 -28.06 -4.23 -2.38
CA GLU A 194 -29.46 -4.24 -2.78
C GLU A 194 -30.38 -4.79 -1.69
N GLU A 195 -29.86 -5.79 -0.97
CA GLU A 195 -30.52 -6.42 0.19
C GLU A 195 -30.28 -5.61 1.45
N ASP A 196 -29.07 -5.08 1.62
CA ASP A 196 -28.65 -4.43 2.84
C ASP A 196 -29.16 -2.99 3.00
N ARG A 197 -29.25 -2.25 1.88
CA ARG A 197 -29.77 -0.87 1.77
C ARG A 197 -29.29 0.07 2.90
N PRO A 198 -27.97 0.30 3.03
CA PRO A 198 -27.43 1.10 4.13
C PRO A 198 -27.86 2.57 4.05
N ASP A 199 -28.00 3.26 5.19
CA ASP A 199 -28.24 4.70 5.19
C ASP A 199 -27.05 5.46 4.59
N VAL A 200 -25.82 4.99 4.83
CA VAL A 200 -24.59 5.60 4.31
C VAL A 200 -23.61 4.54 3.84
N ILE A 201 -22.96 4.78 2.70
CA ILE A 201 -21.73 4.11 2.30
C ILE A 201 -20.59 5.13 2.12
N ILE A 202 -19.43 4.83 2.70
CA ILE A 202 -18.23 5.69 2.71
C ILE A 202 -17.12 5.02 1.91
N TYR A 203 -16.56 5.73 0.94
CA TYR A 203 -15.45 5.31 0.09
C TYR A 203 -14.16 6.06 0.45
N CYS A 204 -13.01 5.36 0.43
CA CYS A 204 -11.69 5.94 0.70
C CYS A 204 -10.70 5.90 -0.49
N ASP A 205 -11.17 5.53 -1.68
CA ASP A 205 -10.37 5.35 -2.89
C ASP A 205 -11.24 5.36 -4.17
N ASP A 206 -10.57 5.22 -5.32
CA ASP A 206 -11.15 5.36 -6.65
C ASP A 206 -12.18 4.26 -6.97
N TRP A 207 -13.25 4.63 -7.67
CA TRP A 207 -14.38 3.78 -8.04
C TRP A 207 -13.95 2.48 -8.73
N GLN A 208 -12.84 2.51 -9.46
CA GLN A 208 -12.27 1.36 -10.16
C GLN A 208 -11.95 0.19 -9.24
N ASN A 209 -11.61 0.45 -7.98
CA ASN A 209 -11.30 -0.60 -7.01
C ASN A 209 -12.53 -1.43 -6.62
N TYR A 210 -13.73 -0.89 -6.86
CA TYR A 210 -15.02 -1.53 -6.55
C TYR A 210 -15.69 -2.16 -7.78
N ALA A 211 -15.05 -2.09 -8.96
CA ALA A 211 -15.60 -2.65 -10.19
C ALA A 211 -15.95 -4.14 -10.01
N ASN A 212 -17.12 -4.54 -10.51
CA ASN A 212 -17.67 -5.90 -10.40
C ASN A 212 -18.05 -6.34 -8.97
N THR A 213 -18.28 -5.40 -8.06
CA THR A 213 -18.88 -5.68 -6.74
C THR A 213 -20.23 -4.98 -6.63
N SER A 214 -21.11 -5.44 -5.72
CA SER A 214 -22.40 -4.76 -5.49
C SER A 214 -22.21 -3.34 -4.95
N VAL A 215 -21.06 -3.07 -4.32
CA VAL A 215 -20.71 -1.76 -3.75
C VAL A 215 -20.00 -0.83 -4.75
N GLU A 216 -20.02 -1.13 -6.05
CA GLU A 216 -19.58 -0.17 -7.07
C GLU A 216 -20.38 1.13 -6.93
N PRO A 217 -19.75 2.33 -6.92
CA PRO A 217 -20.43 3.58 -6.57
C PRO A 217 -21.69 3.88 -7.40
N LYS A 218 -21.67 3.56 -8.70
CA LYS A 218 -22.84 3.71 -9.58
C LYS A 218 -24.03 2.84 -9.15
N ASN A 219 -23.76 1.62 -8.69
CA ASN A 219 -24.79 0.72 -8.18
C ASN A 219 -25.24 1.12 -6.78
N ALA A 220 -24.28 1.40 -5.90
CA ALA A 220 -24.52 1.74 -4.50
C ALA A 220 -25.46 2.94 -4.34
N ARG A 221 -25.37 3.94 -5.23
CA ARG A 221 -26.28 5.10 -5.24
C ARG A 221 -27.77 4.75 -5.38
N ASN A 222 -28.10 3.59 -5.96
CA ASN A 222 -29.50 3.18 -6.10
C ASN A 222 -30.10 2.58 -4.82
N TYR A 223 -29.24 2.20 -3.86
CA TYR A 223 -29.65 1.41 -2.68
C TYR A 223 -29.22 2.02 -1.36
N ALA A 224 -28.12 2.78 -1.33
CA ALA A 224 -27.70 3.54 -0.16
C ALA A 224 -28.45 4.87 -0.05
N GLY A 225 -28.78 5.31 1.17
CA GLY A 225 -29.39 6.62 1.41
C GLY A 225 -28.46 7.78 1.03
N LYS A 226 -27.17 7.63 1.34
CA LYS A 226 -26.09 8.56 1.00
C LYS A 226 -24.82 7.83 0.59
N THR A 227 -24.08 8.45 -0.32
CA THR A 227 -22.75 8.04 -0.76
C THR A 227 -21.73 9.12 -0.39
N VAL A 228 -20.64 8.73 0.27
CA VAL A 228 -19.62 9.66 0.77
C VAL A 228 -18.26 9.27 0.20
N LEU A 229 -17.48 10.25 -0.25
CA LEU A 229 -16.10 10.07 -0.70
C LEU A 229 -15.12 10.83 0.21
N ILE A 230 -14.09 10.11 0.66
CA ILE A 230 -12.91 10.64 1.32
C ILE A 230 -11.71 10.23 0.46
N PRO A 231 -11.24 11.10 -0.44
CA PRO A 231 -10.29 10.69 -1.47
C PRO A 231 -8.91 10.38 -0.89
N SER A 232 -8.26 9.34 -1.41
CA SER A 232 -6.89 8.96 -1.04
C SER A 232 -5.84 9.98 -1.47
N ASP A 233 -6.13 10.76 -2.52
CA ASP A 233 -5.24 11.81 -2.99
C ASP A 233 -5.29 13.01 -2.05
N MET A 234 -4.11 13.49 -1.64
CA MET A 234 -3.98 14.70 -0.83
C MET A 234 -3.21 15.81 -1.54
N VAL A 235 -2.47 15.46 -2.60
CA VAL A 235 -1.69 16.37 -3.43
C VAL A 235 -2.00 16.13 -4.89
N GLU A 236 -1.76 17.14 -5.71
CA GLU A 236 -1.85 17.00 -7.16
C GLU A 236 -0.72 16.10 -7.68
N TYR A 237 -1.08 14.91 -8.16
CA TYR A 237 -0.18 14.05 -8.92
C TYR A 237 -0.35 14.37 -10.41
N ALA A 238 0.29 15.41 -10.94
CA ALA A 238 0.35 15.49 -12.39
C ALA A 238 1.51 14.66 -12.93
N TYR A 239 1.14 13.59 -13.64
CA TYR A 239 1.90 13.26 -14.85
C TYR A 239 1.86 14.49 -15.76
N PRO A 240 2.83 14.70 -16.67
CA PRO A 240 2.84 15.86 -17.59
C PRO A 240 1.53 16.11 -18.38
N GLN A 241 0.54 15.21 -18.29
CA GLN A 241 -0.76 15.28 -18.95
C GLN A 241 -1.99 15.32 -18.00
N THR A 242 -1.83 15.23 -16.68
CA THR A 242 -2.98 15.28 -15.76
C THR A 242 -3.18 16.70 -15.27
N SER A 243 -4.37 17.25 -15.46
CA SER A 243 -4.73 18.60 -15.00
C SER A 243 -5.76 18.55 -13.87
N ILE A 244 -5.88 19.62 -13.09
CA ILE A 244 -6.95 19.82 -12.10
C ILE A 244 -8.35 19.41 -12.62
N PRO A 245 -8.79 19.84 -13.84
CA PRO A 245 -10.03 19.35 -14.42
C PRO A 245 -10.14 17.82 -14.53
N GLU A 246 -9.07 17.11 -14.88
CA GLU A 246 -9.09 15.64 -15.01
C GLU A 246 -9.20 14.94 -13.65
N ILE A 247 -8.54 15.48 -12.62
CA ILE A 247 -8.66 14.96 -11.26
C ILE A 247 -10.07 15.21 -10.71
N ALA A 248 -10.62 16.41 -10.92
CA ALA A 248 -11.99 16.73 -10.54
C ALA A 248 -13.01 15.82 -11.26
N LYS A 249 -12.82 15.54 -12.56
CA LYS A 249 -13.63 14.57 -13.31
C LYS A 249 -13.55 13.16 -12.71
N ARG A 250 -12.39 12.73 -12.19
CA ARG A 250 -12.28 11.44 -11.49
C ARG A 250 -13.15 11.39 -10.24
N TYR A 251 -13.19 12.45 -9.45
CA TYR A 251 -14.04 12.51 -8.24
C TYR A 251 -15.52 12.50 -8.62
N LEU A 252 -15.89 13.24 -9.66
CA LEU A 252 -17.25 13.22 -10.22
C LEU A 252 -17.68 11.82 -10.69
N ARG A 253 -16.77 10.99 -11.19
CA ARG A 253 -17.07 9.59 -11.57
C ARG A 253 -17.42 8.70 -10.38
N GLN A 254 -16.95 9.03 -9.18
CA GLN A 254 -17.39 8.35 -7.95
C GLN A 254 -18.89 8.59 -7.71
N ASN A 255 -19.42 9.72 -8.17
CA ASN A 255 -20.84 10.07 -8.08
C ASN A 255 -21.37 10.13 -6.63
N ALA A 256 -20.52 10.58 -5.70
CA ALA A 256 -20.83 10.71 -4.27
C ALA A 256 -21.75 11.91 -3.97
N ASP A 257 -22.60 11.81 -2.95
CA ASP A 257 -23.42 12.91 -2.44
C ASP A 257 -22.58 13.94 -1.66
N MET A 258 -21.50 13.48 -1.01
CA MET A 258 -20.60 14.31 -0.20
C MET A 258 -19.15 13.92 -0.48
N CYS A 259 -18.29 14.90 -0.75
CA CYS A 259 -16.85 14.69 -0.96
C CYS A 259 -16.03 15.56 0.00
N PHE A 260 -15.37 14.94 0.98
CA PHE A 260 -14.57 15.65 1.98
C PHE A 260 -13.14 15.83 1.49
N VAL A 261 -12.66 17.08 1.41
CA VAL A 261 -11.36 17.41 0.81
C VAL A 261 -10.56 18.39 1.68
N ASN A 262 -9.25 18.44 1.44
CA ASN A 262 -8.36 19.46 2.01
C ASN A 262 -8.68 20.85 1.43
N PRO A 263 -8.38 21.95 2.15
CA PRO A 263 -8.63 23.33 1.68
C PRO A 263 -8.09 23.62 0.27
N ASP A 264 -6.87 23.20 -0.02
CA ASP A 264 -6.26 23.37 -1.34
C ASP A 264 -7.10 22.72 -2.47
N PHE A 265 -7.56 21.49 -2.24
CA PHE A 265 -8.41 20.77 -3.20
C PHE A 265 -9.82 21.36 -3.27
N TYR A 266 -10.36 21.87 -2.16
CA TYR A 266 -11.64 22.57 -2.17
C TYR A 266 -11.58 23.78 -3.11
N GLU A 267 -10.56 24.63 -2.96
CA GLU A 267 -10.37 25.82 -3.80
C GLU A 267 -10.15 25.48 -5.27
N LYS A 268 -9.34 24.45 -5.56
CA LYS A 268 -9.06 24.00 -6.93
C LYS A 268 -10.25 23.30 -7.59
N PHE A 269 -11.07 22.57 -6.84
CA PHE A 269 -12.14 21.74 -7.40
C PHE A 269 -13.53 22.37 -7.36
N LYS A 270 -13.79 23.38 -6.53
CA LYS A 270 -15.10 24.08 -6.48
C LYS A 270 -15.60 24.63 -7.83
N PRO A 271 -14.75 25.00 -8.82
CA PRO A 271 -15.25 25.39 -10.14
C PRO A 271 -15.86 24.23 -10.95
N TYR A 272 -15.55 22.98 -10.58
CA TYR A 272 -15.92 21.78 -11.36
C TYR A 272 -17.00 20.93 -10.68
N GLN A 273 -17.18 21.03 -9.37
CA GLN A 273 -18.12 20.21 -8.60
C GLN A 273 -18.61 20.94 -7.34
N SER A 274 -19.87 20.72 -6.97
CA SER A 274 -20.56 21.44 -5.89
C SER A 274 -20.79 20.63 -4.61
N ASN A 275 -20.50 19.33 -4.63
CA ASN A 275 -20.66 18.39 -3.51
C ASN A 275 -19.41 18.32 -2.60
N LEU A 276 -18.53 19.32 -2.67
CA LEU A 276 -17.30 19.38 -1.87
C LEU A 276 -17.56 19.93 -0.48
N ILE A 277 -16.85 19.38 0.50
CA ILE A 277 -16.90 19.82 1.90
C ILE A 277 -15.48 19.97 2.44
N GLU A 278 -15.16 21.16 2.90
CA GLU A 278 -13.84 21.53 3.44
C GLU A 278 -13.70 21.18 4.93
N GLU A 279 -13.62 19.88 5.25
CA GLU A 279 -13.26 19.43 6.61
C GLU A 279 -11.83 18.87 6.72
N GLY A 280 -11.12 18.73 5.60
CA GLY A 280 -9.81 18.10 5.54
C GLY A 280 -9.85 16.59 5.30
N ASN A 281 -8.67 15.98 5.29
CA ASN A 281 -8.50 14.54 5.12
C ASN A 281 -8.18 13.87 6.46
N SER A 282 -9.01 12.93 6.89
CA SER A 282 -8.87 12.22 8.16
C SER A 282 -7.63 11.35 8.29
N LYS A 283 -6.89 11.12 7.21
CA LYS A 283 -5.52 10.56 7.29
C LYS A 283 -4.61 11.40 8.20
N PHE A 284 -4.87 12.69 8.35
CA PHE A 284 -4.14 13.53 9.30
C PHE A 284 -4.45 13.22 10.77
N ASP A 285 -5.59 12.60 11.09
CA ASP A 285 -5.84 12.14 12.47
C ASP A 285 -4.93 10.98 12.83
N TYR A 286 -4.70 10.05 11.89
CA TYR A 286 -3.73 8.99 12.07
C TYR A 286 -2.31 9.54 12.28
N ILE A 287 -1.92 10.54 11.48
CA ILE A 287 -0.61 11.19 11.63
C ILE A 287 -0.53 11.90 12.99
N TRP A 288 -1.58 12.59 13.41
CA TRP A 288 -1.67 13.21 14.74
C TRP A 288 -1.47 12.17 15.85
N GLU A 289 -2.18 11.04 15.79
CA GLU A 289 -2.06 9.94 16.76
C GLU A 289 -0.61 9.43 16.85
N LYS A 290 0.06 9.23 15.71
CA LYS A 290 1.45 8.76 15.66
C LYS A 290 2.47 9.77 16.15
N LEU A 291 2.19 11.07 15.99
CA LEU A 291 3.10 12.13 16.42
C LEU A 291 2.90 12.54 17.88
N THR A 292 1.70 12.35 18.44
CA THR A 292 1.36 12.78 19.81
C THR A 292 1.27 11.62 20.80
N GLY A 293 0.96 10.41 20.32
CA GLY A 293 0.87 9.20 21.12
C GLY A 293 2.18 8.42 21.20
N ASP A 294 2.11 7.29 21.89
CA ASP A 294 3.20 6.35 21.97
C ASP A 294 3.33 5.53 20.68
N VAL A 295 4.56 5.32 20.23
CA VAL A 295 4.86 4.40 19.14
C VAL A 295 5.86 3.36 19.62
N CYS A 296 5.62 2.10 19.24
CA CYS A 296 6.59 1.04 19.45
C CYS A 296 7.64 1.12 18.35
N ILE A 297 8.86 1.53 18.72
CA ILE A 297 10.02 1.51 17.81
C ILE A 297 10.62 0.10 17.87
N PRO A 298 10.81 -0.59 16.73
CA PRO A 298 11.48 -1.89 16.69
C PRO A 298 12.86 -1.84 17.35
N ASP A 299 13.22 -2.85 18.14
CA ASP A 299 14.49 -2.85 18.87
C ASP A 299 15.71 -2.86 17.93
N GLU A 300 15.58 -3.49 16.77
CA GLU A 300 16.60 -3.41 15.72
C GLU A 300 16.83 -1.96 15.28
N TRP A 301 15.76 -1.18 15.09
CA TRP A 301 15.88 0.23 14.72
C TRP A 301 16.54 1.02 15.84
N LYS A 302 16.15 0.80 17.11
CA LYS A 302 16.82 1.46 18.26
C LYS A 302 18.33 1.17 18.28
N LYS A 303 18.71 -0.08 18.03
CA LYS A 303 20.12 -0.52 17.96
C LYS A 303 20.88 0.16 16.84
N LYS A 304 20.25 0.45 15.69
CA LYS A 304 20.89 1.18 14.58
C LYS A 304 20.83 2.71 14.78
N ILE A 305 19.83 3.25 15.46
CA ILE A 305 19.71 4.70 15.66
C ILE A 305 20.79 5.22 16.62
N LYS A 306 20.92 4.66 17.83
CA LYS A 306 21.94 5.07 18.83
C LYS A 306 22.05 6.61 19.05
N GLY A 307 20.94 7.34 18.92
CA GLY A 307 20.91 8.81 19.04
C GLY A 307 21.37 9.59 17.79
N ARG A 308 21.74 8.92 16.70
CA ARG A 308 22.04 9.53 15.39
C ARG A 308 20.79 10.13 14.77
N LYS A 309 20.98 11.13 13.91
CA LYS A 309 19.90 11.72 13.13
C LYS A 309 19.44 10.75 12.05
N VAL A 310 18.11 10.56 11.95
CA VAL A 310 17.50 9.59 11.04
C VAL A 310 16.91 10.32 9.85
N ILE A 311 17.38 10.02 8.64
CA ILE A 311 16.81 10.55 7.41
C ILE A 311 15.99 9.45 6.75
N MET A 312 14.69 9.70 6.64
CA MET A 312 13.78 8.78 5.99
C MET A 312 13.85 8.99 4.48
N TRP A 313 14.22 7.96 3.73
CA TRP A 313 14.15 7.95 2.27
C TRP A 313 12.91 7.17 1.81
N ALA A 314 11.96 7.89 1.20
CA ALA A 314 10.76 7.31 0.62
C ALA A 314 10.90 7.10 -0.89
N THR A 315 10.10 6.19 -1.47
CA THR A 315 10.06 5.98 -2.93
C THR A 315 8.65 6.05 -3.50
N ALA A 316 8.56 6.39 -4.79
CA ALA A 316 7.33 6.26 -5.57
C ALA A 316 7.28 4.89 -6.27
N HIS A 317 6.10 4.50 -6.76
CA HIS A 317 5.96 3.32 -7.62
C HIS A 317 6.72 3.50 -8.94
N GLY A 318 7.30 2.42 -9.47
CA GLY A 318 8.24 2.50 -10.59
C GLY A 318 7.67 2.30 -11.97
N LEU A 319 6.46 1.75 -12.07
CA LEU A 319 5.85 1.43 -13.36
C LEU A 319 4.48 2.06 -13.55
N ASP A 320 4.29 2.69 -14.71
CA ASP A 320 3.00 3.01 -15.31
C ASP A 320 2.94 2.39 -16.71
N ASN A 321 1.95 1.54 -16.98
CA ASN A 321 1.80 0.81 -18.24
C ASN A 321 3.08 0.12 -18.76
N LYS A 322 3.84 -0.51 -17.85
CA LYS A 322 5.14 -1.17 -18.11
C LYS A 322 6.26 -0.22 -18.57
N LYS A 323 6.11 1.09 -18.39
CA LYS A 323 7.15 2.10 -18.57
C LYS A 323 7.50 2.72 -17.23
N ILE A 324 8.72 3.24 -17.13
CA ILE A 324 9.15 3.98 -15.94
C ILE A 324 8.30 5.24 -15.81
N ALA A 325 7.63 5.40 -14.67
CA ALA A 325 6.80 6.58 -14.41
C ALA A 325 7.67 7.84 -14.26
N PRO A 326 7.23 9.04 -14.69
CA PRO A 326 8.01 10.27 -14.52
C PRO A 326 8.36 10.59 -13.07
N ILE A 327 7.49 10.24 -12.12
CA ILE A 327 7.69 10.42 -10.67
C ILE A 327 8.72 9.43 -10.08
N TYR A 328 9.16 8.44 -10.87
CA TYR A 328 10.10 7.44 -10.42
C TYR A 328 11.52 8.00 -10.40
N THR A 329 12.20 7.83 -9.28
CA THR A 329 13.54 8.39 -9.08
C THR A 329 14.52 7.45 -8.38
N PHE A 330 14.12 6.21 -8.05
CA PHE A 330 15.01 5.28 -7.37
C PHE A 330 16.26 4.97 -8.20
N ASP A 331 16.10 4.75 -9.51
CA ASP A 331 17.21 4.50 -10.44
C ASP A 331 18.11 5.72 -10.68
N ILE A 332 17.64 6.91 -10.32
CA ILE A 332 18.40 8.16 -10.40
C ILE A 332 19.22 8.34 -9.12
N TRP A 333 18.58 8.17 -7.95
CA TRP A 333 19.16 8.61 -6.68
C TRP A 333 19.72 7.50 -5.80
N ALA A 334 19.36 6.23 -6.01
CA ALA A 334 19.71 5.15 -5.08
C ALA A 334 21.22 5.07 -4.82
N LYS A 335 22.02 5.14 -5.90
CA LYS A 335 23.48 5.08 -5.80
C LYS A 335 24.03 6.24 -4.95
N ASP A 336 23.68 7.48 -5.29
CA ASP A 336 24.22 8.66 -4.62
C ASP A 336 23.79 8.76 -3.16
N ILE A 337 22.54 8.38 -2.86
CA ILE A 337 22.04 8.30 -1.48
C ILE A 337 22.82 7.24 -0.70
N ILE A 338 22.91 6.02 -1.21
CA ILE A 338 23.63 4.93 -0.51
C ILE A 338 25.08 5.33 -0.23
N GLU A 339 25.81 5.78 -1.25
CA GLU A 339 27.22 6.17 -1.12
C GLU A 339 27.39 7.32 -0.11
N TYR A 340 26.45 8.26 -0.06
CA TYR A 340 26.47 9.33 0.96
C TYR A 340 26.37 8.75 2.37
N PHE A 341 25.37 7.91 2.64
CA PHE A 341 25.17 7.35 3.99
C PHE A 341 26.21 6.28 4.36
N GLU A 342 26.89 5.66 3.39
CA GLU A 342 28.06 4.82 3.64
C GLU A 342 29.24 5.64 4.19
N LEU A 343 29.45 6.86 3.66
CA LEU A 343 30.51 7.77 4.09
C LEU A 343 30.15 8.55 5.38
N HIS A 344 28.86 8.80 5.62
CA HIS A 344 28.36 9.60 6.73
C HIS A 344 27.65 8.75 7.81
N LYS A 345 28.45 7.99 8.58
CA LYS A 345 27.96 7.07 9.62
C LYS A 345 27.36 7.74 10.86
N GLU A 346 27.53 9.06 10.99
CA GLU A 346 26.85 9.92 11.96
C GLU A 346 25.33 10.05 11.70
N TYR A 347 24.89 9.72 10.49
CA TYR A 347 23.49 9.70 10.09
C TYR A 347 22.98 8.28 9.87
N VAL A 348 21.66 8.10 10.02
CA VAL A 348 20.98 6.84 9.77
C VAL A 348 20.06 6.99 8.56
N LEU A 349 20.23 6.11 7.58
CA LEU A 349 19.33 6.02 6.44
C LEU A 349 18.18 5.07 6.79
N LEU A 350 16.97 5.60 6.92
CA LEU A 350 15.75 4.79 7.01
C LEU A 350 15.10 4.72 5.63
N PHE A 351 15.33 3.64 4.91
CA PHE A 351 14.72 3.41 3.61
C PHE A 351 13.35 2.77 3.77
N ARG A 352 12.31 3.47 3.31
CA ARG A 352 10.95 2.95 3.24
C ARG A 352 10.55 2.73 1.78
N PRO A 353 10.79 1.52 1.24
CA PRO A 353 10.39 1.20 -0.11
C PRO A 353 8.87 1.22 -0.28
N SER A 354 8.40 1.71 -1.43
CA SER A 354 7.07 1.37 -1.92
C SER A 354 6.91 -0.15 -1.96
N PRO A 355 5.76 -0.74 -1.57
CA PRO A 355 5.58 -2.20 -1.50
C PRO A 355 5.86 -2.96 -2.80
N ARG A 356 5.84 -2.26 -3.95
CA ARG A 356 6.09 -2.85 -5.27
C ARG A 356 7.46 -2.51 -5.85
N ILE A 357 8.30 -1.73 -5.17
CA ILE A 357 9.52 -1.16 -5.77
C ILE A 357 10.43 -2.22 -6.40
N PHE A 358 10.76 -3.29 -5.66
CA PHE A 358 11.65 -4.33 -6.14
C PHE A 358 11.00 -5.17 -7.24
N GLN A 359 9.69 -5.41 -7.14
CA GLN A 359 8.95 -6.08 -8.20
C GLN A 359 8.97 -5.24 -9.50
N ASP A 360 8.73 -3.93 -9.39
CA ASP A 360 8.74 -2.99 -10.51
C ASP A 360 10.14 -2.91 -11.15
N LEU A 361 11.19 -2.86 -10.34
CA LEU A 361 12.60 -2.90 -10.78
C LEU A 361 12.93 -4.17 -11.59
N ILE A 362 12.46 -5.33 -11.11
CA ILE A 362 12.71 -6.60 -11.79
C ILE A 362 11.89 -6.72 -13.08
N ILE A 363 10.63 -6.31 -13.06
CA ILE A 363 9.74 -6.38 -14.24
C ILE A 363 10.21 -5.41 -15.34
N SER A 364 10.67 -4.21 -14.96
CA SER A 364 11.21 -3.22 -15.89
C SER A 364 12.57 -3.59 -16.46
N GLY A 365 13.26 -4.57 -15.85
CA GLY A 365 14.63 -4.94 -16.21
C GLY A 365 15.70 -3.95 -15.71
N VAL A 366 15.33 -2.98 -14.86
CA VAL A 366 16.26 -2.02 -14.26
C VAL A 366 17.19 -2.70 -13.25
N CYS A 367 16.68 -3.67 -12.48
CA CYS A 367 17.50 -4.51 -11.62
C CYS A 367 17.16 -5.98 -11.82
N THR A 368 18.15 -6.84 -11.69
CA THR A 368 17.96 -8.26 -11.50
C THR A 368 17.49 -8.56 -10.08
N TYR A 369 16.86 -9.71 -9.91
CA TYR A 369 16.46 -10.17 -8.58
C TYR A 369 17.66 -10.28 -7.62
N ASN A 370 18.83 -10.73 -8.09
CA ASN A 370 20.03 -10.82 -7.25
C ASN A 370 20.57 -9.44 -6.84
N GLU A 371 20.44 -8.42 -7.70
CA GLU A 371 20.79 -7.04 -7.33
C GLU A 371 19.83 -6.49 -6.28
N CYS A 372 18.52 -6.74 -6.40
CA CYS A 372 17.56 -6.36 -5.35
C CYS A 372 17.85 -7.09 -4.03
N ARG A 373 18.17 -8.38 -4.06
CA ARG A 373 18.53 -9.13 -2.84
C ARG A 373 19.80 -8.58 -2.19
N ARG A 374 20.85 -8.32 -2.97
CA ARG A 374 22.09 -7.73 -2.45
C ARG A 374 21.88 -6.36 -1.84
N PHE A 375 20.99 -5.57 -2.43
CA PHE A 375 20.58 -4.29 -1.87
C PHE A 375 19.91 -4.49 -0.51
N GLU A 376 19.01 -5.46 -0.36
CA GLU A 376 18.37 -5.77 0.92
C GLU A 376 19.39 -6.27 1.96
N GLU A 377 20.28 -7.19 1.59
CA GLU A 377 21.37 -7.72 2.44
C GLU A 377 22.30 -6.60 2.93
N MET A 378 22.58 -5.60 2.09
CA MET A 378 23.37 -4.42 2.46
C MET A 378 22.68 -3.62 3.59
N PHE A 379 21.36 -3.40 3.50
CA PHE A 379 20.62 -2.70 4.55
C PHE A 379 20.63 -3.45 5.88
N GLU A 380 20.66 -4.79 5.84
CA GLU A 380 20.77 -5.61 7.04
C GLU A 380 22.17 -5.51 7.65
N ALA A 381 23.22 -5.58 6.82
CA ALA A 381 24.62 -5.57 7.25
C ALA A 381 25.12 -4.22 7.77
N GLU A 382 24.66 -3.11 7.19
CA GLU A 382 25.14 -1.77 7.54
C GLU A 382 24.60 -1.30 8.91
N ASP A 383 25.46 -0.75 9.75
CA ASP A 383 25.11 -0.39 11.13
C ASP A 383 24.18 0.84 11.23
N ASN A 384 24.14 1.65 10.18
CA ASN A 384 23.38 2.89 10.08
C ASN A 384 22.24 2.85 9.05
N PHE A 385 21.91 1.67 8.51
CA PHE A 385 20.85 1.51 7.51
C PHE A 385 19.67 0.75 8.10
N ILE A 386 18.47 1.28 7.92
CA ILE A 386 17.21 0.66 8.34
C ILE A 386 16.34 0.42 7.11
N LEU A 387 15.91 -0.82 6.92
CA LEU A 387 14.94 -1.18 5.90
C LEU A 387 13.55 -1.31 6.51
N ASP A 388 12.69 -0.34 6.22
CA ASP A 388 11.32 -0.30 6.75
C ASP A 388 10.33 -0.99 5.81
N ARG A 389 9.97 -2.24 6.13
CA ARG A 389 8.93 -3.03 5.44
C ARG A 389 7.57 -3.00 6.13
N THR A 390 7.44 -2.24 7.21
CA THR A 390 6.21 -2.24 8.01
C THR A 390 5.06 -1.67 7.18
N SER A 391 3.84 -2.18 7.36
CA SER A 391 2.67 -1.57 6.73
C SER A 391 2.31 -0.19 7.31
N ASP A 392 2.86 0.15 8.48
CA ASP A 392 2.63 1.39 9.24
C ASP A 392 3.81 2.38 9.10
N TYR A 393 3.64 3.42 8.29
CA TYR A 393 4.67 4.47 8.12
C TYR A 393 4.76 5.45 9.30
N GLY A 394 3.85 5.36 10.28
CA GLY A 394 3.74 6.30 11.38
C GLY A 394 4.95 6.24 12.32
N VAL A 395 5.51 5.05 12.53
CA VAL A 395 6.73 4.90 13.31
C VAL A 395 7.89 5.64 12.63
N ALA A 396 8.06 5.46 11.31
CA ALA A 396 9.09 6.16 10.55
C ALA A 396 8.94 7.68 10.66
N TYR A 397 7.72 8.23 10.51
CA TYR A 397 7.44 9.66 10.68
C TYR A 397 7.83 10.19 12.06
N ARG A 398 7.54 9.40 13.10
CA ARG A 398 7.85 9.78 14.48
C ARG A 398 9.35 9.89 14.71
N ILE A 399 10.13 8.93 14.21
CA ILE A 399 11.55 8.82 14.52
C ILE A 399 12.47 9.57 13.55
N SER A 400 12.08 9.77 12.29
CA SER A 400 12.92 10.44 11.30
C SER A 400 13.10 11.91 11.65
N ASP A 401 14.30 12.46 11.56
CA ASP A 401 14.62 13.87 11.71
C ASP A 401 14.45 14.68 10.41
N ALA A 402 14.44 14.01 9.25
CA ALA A 402 14.17 14.63 7.94
C ALA A 402 13.56 13.60 6.97
N LEU A 403 12.85 14.08 5.96
CA LEU A 403 12.31 13.26 4.86
C LEU A 403 13.05 13.58 3.55
N LEU A 404 13.54 12.56 2.86
CA LEU A 404 14.04 12.59 1.50
C LEU A 404 13.03 11.88 0.59
N CYS A 405 12.37 12.62 -0.31
CA CYS A 405 11.16 12.12 -0.96
C CYS A 405 11.04 12.54 -2.45
N PRO A 406 10.65 11.59 -3.33
CA PRO A 406 10.27 11.90 -4.71
C PRO A 406 8.90 12.59 -4.80
N PRO A 407 8.46 12.95 -6.02
CA PRO A 407 7.13 13.52 -6.28
C PRO A 407 5.96 12.60 -5.85
N ASN A 408 5.62 12.58 -4.55
CA ASN A 408 4.52 11.77 -4.03
C ASN A 408 3.81 12.44 -2.83
N GLY A 409 2.70 11.84 -2.38
CA GLY A 409 1.86 12.40 -1.32
C GLY A 409 2.52 12.57 0.05
N MET A 410 3.69 11.99 0.28
CA MET A 410 4.46 12.18 1.52
C MET A 410 5.04 13.59 1.62
N LEU A 411 5.21 14.30 0.49
CA LEU A 411 5.58 15.72 0.48
C LEU A 411 4.57 16.59 1.25
N LEU A 412 3.29 16.23 1.26
CA LEU A 412 2.29 16.90 2.10
C LEU A 412 2.10 16.19 3.44
N SER A 413 2.00 14.86 3.45
CA SER A 413 1.66 14.16 4.70
C SER A 413 2.76 14.17 5.77
N TYR A 414 3.99 14.52 5.41
CA TYR A 414 5.09 14.69 6.37
C TYR A 414 5.17 16.09 6.99
N LEU A 415 4.51 17.11 6.42
CA LEU A 415 4.47 18.47 6.99
C LEU A 415 4.11 18.53 8.49
N PRO A 416 3.13 17.75 8.99
CA PRO A 416 2.77 17.79 10.41
C PRO A 416 3.89 17.37 11.37
N THR A 417 4.93 16.69 10.88
CA THR A 417 6.13 16.39 11.69
C THR A 417 6.91 17.64 12.08
N ARG A 418 6.71 18.74 11.32
CA ARG A 418 7.45 20.01 11.37
C ARG A 418 8.94 19.88 11.04
N LYS A 419 9.36 18.71 10.58
CA LYS A 419 10.76 18.40 10.25
C LYS A 419 11.08 18.74 8.78
N PRO A 420 12.37 18.90 8.44
CA PRO A 420 12.83 19.14 7.08
C PRO A 420 12.30 18.13 6.05
N ILE A 421 11.99 18.65 4.87
CA ILE A 421 11.58 17.87 3.69
C ILE A 421 12.53 18.22 2.54
N ILE A 422 13.15 17.19 1.97
CA ILE A 422 14.08 17.23 0.86
C ILE A 422 13.38 16.58 -0.34
N TYR A 423 12.98 17.39 -1.29
CA TYR A 423 12.39 16.96 -2.55
C TYR A 423 13.49 16.50 -3.51
N THR A 424 13.47 15.20 -3.87
CA THR A 424 14.37 14.65 -4.90
C THR A 424 13.81 14.96 -6.28
N ALA A 425 14.18 16.12 -6.83
CA ALA A 425 13.69 16.54 -8.13
C ALA A 425 14.22 15.59 -9.23
N THR A 426 13.49 15.54 -10.35
CA THR A 426 13.83 14.67 -11.47
C THR A 426 13.72 15.38 -12.79
N TYR A 427 14.71 15.17 -13.66
CA TYR A 427 14.69 15.68 -15.04
C TYR A 427 13.48 15.16 -15.83
N ARG A 428 12.92 14.00 -15.45
CA ARG A 428 11.71 13.41 -16.05
C ARG A 428 10.47 14.27 -15.88
N MET A 429 10.47 15.14 -14.87
CA MET A 429 9.43 16.13 -14.60
C MET A 429 9.92 17.57 -14.83
N GLY A 430 11.03 17.73 -15.56
CA GLY A 430 11.65 19.04 -15.79
C GLY A 430 12.09 19.73 -14.49
N TYR A 431 12.45 18.95 -13.46
CA TYR A 431 12.77 19.43 -12.11
C TYR A 431 11.66 20.25 -11.45
N SER A 432 10.40 20.00 -11.85
CA SER A 432 9.22 20.67 -11.28
C SER A 432 8.37 19.69 -10.47
N PHE A 433 7.50 20.25 -9.65
CA PHE A 433 6.36 19.55 -9.06
C PHE A 433 5.10 20.28 -9.46
N THR A 434 3.98 19.56 -9.55
CA THR A 434 2.72 20.14 -10.03
C THR A 434 2.24 21.24 -9.11
N ASP A 435 2.25 20.96 -7.81
CA ASP A 435 1.95 21.96 -6.79
C ASP A 435 3.22 22.71 -6.38
N LYS A 436 3.59 23.72 -7.18
CA LYS A 436 4.82 24.49 -6.94
C LYS A 436 4.82 25.18 -5.58
N GLU A 437 3.67 25.65 -5.12
CA GLU A 437 3.52 26.35 -3.84
C GLU A 437 3.76 25.40 -2.65
N LEU A 438 3.46 24.10 -2.80
CA LEU A 438 3.76 23.11 -1.77
C LEU A 438 5.28 22.94 -1.58
N ILE A 439 6.04 22.85 -2.68
CA ILE A 439 7.48 22.56 -2.63
C ILE A 439 8.37 23.81 -2.55
N GLU A 440 7.82 25.01 -2.72
CA GLU A 440 8.56 26.28 -2.69
C GLU A 440 9.35 26.49 -1.38
N ASN A 441 8.83 25.95 -0.28
CA ASN A 441 9.42 26.07 1.05
C ASN A 441 10.13 24.79 1.51
N TYR A 442 10.46 23.88 0.59
CA TYR A 442 11.23 22.66 0.85
C TYR A 442 12.65 22.79 0.32
N TYR A 443 13.54 21.93 0.81
CA TYR A 443 14.83 21.73 0.17
C TYR A 443 14.61 20.97 -1.13
N VAL A 444 15.27 21.39 -2.20
CA VAL A 444 15.15 20.75 -3.52
C VAL A 444 16.53 20.35 -3.99
N ILE A 445 16.73 19.06 -4.20
CA ILE A 445 17.99 18.52 -4.71
C ILE A 445 17.82 18.04 -6.15
N LYS A 446 18.83 18.26 -6.99
CA LYS A 446 18.86 17.87 -8.41
C LYS A 446 20.05 16.96 -8.73
N ASP A 447 21.09 17.01 -7.91
CA ASP A 447 22.28 16.16 -7.99
C ASP A 447 22.85 15.81 -6.59
N ARG A 448 23.98 15.12 -6.58
CA ARG A 448 24.66 14.64 -5.36
C ARG A 448 25.29 15.79 -4.56
N GLU A 449 25.77 16.82 -5.23
CA GLU A 449 26.34 18.00 -4.59
C GLU A 449 25.27 18.70 -3.73
N ASP A 450 24.07 18.88 -4.27
CA ASP A 450 22.93 19.42 -3.53
C ASP A 450 22.61 18.61 -2.26
N LEU A 451 22.68 17.27 -2.32
CA LEU A 451 22.39 16.40 -1.17
C LEU A 451 23.29 16.72 0.03
N SER A 452 24.58 16.92 -0.22
CA SER A 452 25.56 17.18 0.84
C SER A 452 25.34 18.55 1.47
N VAL A 453 25.09 19.56 0.63
CA VAL A 453 24.81 20.94 1.07
C VAL A 453 23.54 21.00 1.90
N VAL A 454 22.46 20.36 1.43
CA VAL A 454 21.15 20.39 2.12
C VAL A 454 21.21 19.69 3.48
N ILE A 455 21.91 18.56 3.59
CA ILE A 455 22.04 17.86 4.88
C ILE A 455 22.84 18.71 5.88
N ASP A 456 23.86 19.44 5.42
CA ASP A 456 24.58 20.42 6.24
C ASP A 456 23.67 21.57 6.69
N GLU A 457 22.89 22.17 5.77
CA GLU A 457 21.91 23.23 6.09
C GLU A 457 20.90 22.80 7.16
N ILE A 458 20.44 21.55 7.07
CA ILE A 458 19.45 21.00 7.99
C ILE A 458 20.04 20.79 9.39
N PHE A 459 21.18 20.11 9.50
CA PHE A 459 21.68 19.63 10.81
C PHE A 459 22.75 20.52 11.44
N ASN A 460 23.43 21.36 10.66
CA ASN A 460 24.48 22.25 11.15
C ASN A 460 24.08 23.74 11.11
N HIS A 461 23.07 24.12 10.32
CA HIS A 461 22.60 25.52 10.19
C HIS A 461 21.15 25.77 10.64
N ASN A 462 20.63 24.90 11.52
CA ASN A 462 19.33 25.06 12.19
C ASN A 462 18.12 25.21 11.24
N ASP A 463 18.10 24.54 10.09
CA ASP A 463 16.95 24.48 9.17
C ASP A 463 16.36 25.86 8.80
N PRO A 464 17.03 26.65 7.94
CA PRO A 464 16.59 28.00 7.55
C PRO A 464 15.19 28.08 6.92
N LEU A 465 14.63 26.95 6.46
CA LEU A 465 13.31 26.89 5.84
C LEU A 465 12.18 26.59 6.84
N TYR A 466 12.48 26.38 8.12
CA TYR A 466 11.49 26.01 9.14
C TYR A 466 10.25 26.91 9.14
N GLU A 467 10.43 28.22 9.33
CA GLU A 467 9.32 29.18 9.45
C GLU A 467 8.47 29.23 8.17
N LYS A 468 9.11 29.24 7.00
CA LYS A 468 8.40 29.21 5.71
C LYS A 468 7.61 27.92 5.53
N ARG A 469 8.19 26.79 5.94
CA ARG A 469 7.52 25.48 5.92
C ARG A 469 6.34 25.43 6.89
N MET A 470 6.39 26.15 8.01
CA MET A 470 5.25 26.27 8.93
C MET A 470 4.09 27.06 8.31
N CYS A 471 4.38 28.12 7.55
CA CYS A 471 3.35 28.81 6.75
C CYS A 471 2.70 27.86 5.73
N THR A 472 3.49 27.01 5.05
CA THR A 472 2.94 25.96 4.17
C THR A 472 2.07 24.99 4.96
N PHE A 473 2.50 24.54 6.14
CA PHE A 473 1.72 23.63 6.99
C PHE A 473 0.35 24.23 7.36
N GLU A 474 0.30 25.47 7.83
CA GLU A 474 -0.93 26.16 8.20
C GLU A 474 -1.88 26.34 7.02
N LYS A 475 -1.35 26.62 5.82
CA LYS A 475 -2.14 26.77 4.61
C LYS A 475 -2.80 25.45 4.17
N TYR A 476 -2.03 24.37 4.10
CA TYR A 476 -2.51 23.10 3.55
C TYR A 476 -3.25 22.24 4.58
N ILE A 477 -2.92 22.39 5.87
CA ILE A 477 -3.46 21.58 6.97
C ILE A 477 -3.83 22.50 8.16
N PRO A 478 -4.79 23.44 7.97
CA PRO A 478 -5.12 24.44 8.99
C PRO A 478 -5.73 23.84 10.27
N ARG A 479 -6.24 22.61 10.20
CA ARG A 479 -6.85 21.90 11.32
C ARG A 479 -6.17 20.55 11.54
N PHE A 480 -5.08 20.56 12.32
CA PHE A 480 -4.34 19.37 12.72
C PHE A 480 -4.51 19.16 14.24
N ASP A 481 -5.61 18.50 14.64
CA ASP A 481 -6.00 18.32 16.05
C ASP A 481 -6.45 16.88 16.38
N GLY A 482 -6.33 15.95 15.42
CA GLY A 482 -6.77 14.57 15.57
C GLY A 482 -8.28 14.34 15.53
N LYS A 483 -9.08 15.34 15.11
CA LYS A 483 -10.55 15.29 15.16
C LYS A 483 -11.23 15.51 13.80
N ILE A 484 -10.51 15.38 12.69
CA ILE A 484 -11.10 15.54 11.35
C ILE A 484 -12.18 14.48 11.13
N GLY A 485 -11.93 13.23 11.50
CA GLY A 485 -12.88 12.13 11.38
C GLY A 485 -14.14 12.30 12.22
N GLU A 486 -14.01 12.88 13.42
CA GLU A 486 -15.17 13.23 14.26
C GLU A 486 -16.04 14.31 13.58
N ARG A 487 -15.41 15.34 13.00
CA ARG A 487 -16.11 16.40 12.26
C ARG A 487 -16.80 15.86 11.00
N ILE A 488 -16.09 15.05 10.21
CA ILE A 488 -16.66 14.42 9.01
C ILE A 488 -17.86 13.55 9.40
N MET A 489 -17.73 12.69 10.40
CA MET A 489 -18.82 11.82 10.82
C MET A 489 -20.02 12.63 11.33
N LYS A 490 -19.79 13.69 12.11
CA LYS A 490 -20.86 14.59 12.54
C LYS A 490 -21.63 15.18 11.35
N ARG A 491 -20.93 15.65 10.31
CA ARG A 491 -21.57 16.18 9.08
C ARG A 491 -22.40 15.13 8.35
N ILE A 492 -21.95 13.88 8.31
CA ILE A 492 -22.68 12.77 7.71
C ILE A 492 -23.96 12.48 8.51
N LEU A 493 -23.86 12.44 9.84
CA LEU A 493 -25.00 12.17 10.72
C LEU A 493 -26.05 13.29 10.72
N GLU A 494 -25.67 14.54 10.46
CA GLU A 494 -26.60 15.68 10.35
C GLU A 494 -27.56 15.58 9.14
N VAL A 495 -27.26 14.72 8.16
CA VAL A 495 -27.99 14.65 6.87
C VAL A 495 -28.66 13.30 6.60
N ILE A 496 -28.66 12.39 7.58
CA ILE A 496 -29.35 11.09 7.53
C ILE A 496 -30.34 10.96 8.67
#